data_AF-A0A447R599-F1
#
_entry.id   AF-A0A447R599-F1
#
_cell.length_a   1.000
_cell.length_b   1.000
_cell.length_c   1.000
_cell.angle_alpha   90.00
_cell.angle_beta   90.00
_cell.angle_gamma   90.00
#
_symmetry.space_group_name_H-M   'P 1'
#
loop_
_entity.id
_entity.type
_entity.pdbx_description
1 polymer ?
#
loop_
_entity_poly.entity_id
_entity_poly.type
_entity_poly.pdbx_seq_one_letter_code
_entity_poly.pdbx_strand_id
1 'polypeptide(L)' 'MIWKREVTLDALNAMGEGNMVGLLDIHFEHMG' A
#
# COMPACT_ATOMS: atom_id res chain seq x y z
N MET A 1 -1.73 -17.97 5.98
CA MET A 1 -1.42 -16.56 5.65
C MET A 1 -0.30 -16.09 6.56
N ILE A 2 0.67 -15.36 6.01
CA ILE A 2 1.80 -14.79 6.80
C ILE A 2 1.42 -13.48 7.49
N TRP A 3 0.34 -12.84 7.03
CA TRP A 3 -0.13 -11.54 7.48
C TRP A 3 -0.74 -11.60 8.89
N LYS A 4 -0.44 -10.57 9.70
CA LYS A 4 -0.94 -10.42 11.08
C LYS A 4 -1.86 -9.21 11.26
N ARG A 5 -2.03 -8.38 10.23
CA ARG A 5 -2.91 -7.21 10.21
C ARG A 5 -3.76 -7.28 8.95
N GLU A 6 -5.05 -7.00 9.09
CA GLU A 6 -5.92 -6.79 7.94
C GLU A 6 -5.67 -5.40 7.37
N VAL A 7 -5.56 -5.34 6.04
CA VAL A 7 -5.42 -4.11 5.26
C VAL A 7 -5.98 -4.38 3.86
N THR A 8 -6.47 -3.34 3.20
CA THR A 8 -6.88 -3.39 1.78
C THR A 8 -5.79 -2.78 0.90
N LEU A 9 -5.79 -3.08 -0.40
CA LEU A 9 -4.88 -2.41 -1.35
C LEU A 9 -5.06 -0.89 -1.34
N ASP A 10 -6.31 -0.40 -1.26
CA ASP A 10 -6.61 1.03 -1.19
C ASP A 10 -5.98 1.67 0.06
N ALA A 11 -6.14 1.03 1.22
CA ALA A 11 -5.55 1.53 2.47
C ALA A 11 -4.01 1.50 2.41
N LEU A 12 -3.42 0.50 1.74
CA LEU A 12 -1.98 0.39 1.57
C LEU A 12 -1.43 1.46 0.62
N ASN A 13 -2.13 1.74 -0.49
CA ASN A 13 -1.76 2.80 -1.43
C ASN A 13 -1.94 4.20 -0.82
N ALA A 14 -2.97 4.41 0.00
CA ALA A 14 -3.18 5.66 0.73
C ALA A 14 -2.03 6.01 1.70
N MET A 15 -1.29 5.00 2.20
CA MET A 15 -0.10 5.24 3.02
C MET A 15 1.02 5.96 2.26
N GLY A 16 1.01 5.95 0.93
CA GLY A 16 1.99 6.64 0.11
C GLY A 16 1.74 8.14 -0.05
N GLU A 17 0.56 8.63 0.32
CA GLU A 17 0.19 10.04 0.14
C GLU A 17 1.15 10.97 0.91
N GLY A 18 1.66 11.99 0.22
CA GLY A 18 2.55 13.00 0.82
C GLY A 18 3.96 12.52 1.17
N ASN A 19 4.38 11.31 0.77
CA ASN A 19 5.74 10.81 0.96
C ASN A 19 6.35 10.24 -0.34
N MET A 20 7.57 9.70 -0.24
CA MET A 20 8.33 9.19 -1.37
C MET A 20 7.55 8.16 -2.21
N VAL A 21 6.74 7.31 -1.59
CA VAL A 21 5.96 6.29 -2.30
C VAL A 21 4.98 6.94 -3.28
N GLY A 22 4.18 7.91 -2.81
CA GLY A 22 3.25 8.64 -3.67
C GLY A 22 3.93 9.62 -4.62
N LEU A 23 5.02 10.29 -4.21
CA LEU A 23 5.77 11.23 -5.06
C LEU A 23 6.46 10.55 -6.24
N LEU A 24 6.71 9.24 -6.15
CA LEU A 24 7.30 8.43 -7.21
C LEU A 24 6.29 7.54 -7.93
N ASP A 25 4.99 7.72 -7.67
CA ASP A 25 3.91 6.95 -8.30
C ASP A 25 4.04 5.42 -8.12
N ILE A 26 4.48 4.99 -6.93
CA ILE A 26 4.58 3.56 -6.58
C ILE A 26 3.19 3.04 -6.18
N HIS A 27 2.77 1.93 -6.80
CA HIS A 27 1.48 1.30 -6.56
C HIS A 27 1.61 -0.15 -6.10
N PHE A 28 0.85 -0.53 -5.09
CA PHE A 28 0.61 -1.92 -4.70
C PHE A 28 -0.58 -2.46 -5.48
N GLU A 29 -0.37 -3.54 -6.24
CA GLU A 29 -1.37 -4.09 -7.17
C GLU A 29 -1.98 -5.43 -6.72
N HIS A 30 -1.27 -6.18 -5.88
CA HIS A 30 -1.70 -7.51 -5.44
C HIS A 30 -1.19 -7.85 -4.04
N MET A 31 -2.05 -8.47 -3.21
CA MET A 31 -1.68 -9.10 -1.94
C MET A 31 -1.99 -10.59 -2.02
N GLY A 32 -0.98 -11.42 -1.77
CA GLY A 32 -1.04 -12.89 -1.75
C GLY A 32 -0.41 -13.48 -0.50
#